data_AF-A0A5B1M0M3-F1
#
_entry.id   AF-A0A5B1M0M3-F1
#
_cell.length_a   1.000
_cell.length_b   1.000
_cell.length_c   1.000
_cell.angle_alpha   90.00
_cell.angle_beta   90.00
_cell.angle_gamma   90.00
#
_symmetry.space_group_name_H-M   'P 1'
#
loop_
_entity.id
_entity.type
_entity.pdbx_description
1 polymer ?
#
loop_
_entity_poly.entity_id
_entity_poly.type
_entity_poly.pdbx_seq_one_letter_code
_entity_poly.pdbx_strand_id
1 'polypeptide(L)'
;MRSIRLRRRPGQGVVPPPVRLGDDADGHDDSAASDLTLPRDLLPADQRARADRPALARRLRAMAHPRFYAAQVGEPSLADDLDGAIAHFLDSGLRDGARISGLFNPPVYRERARRRGLELADDEDPFLHFLSVGWDERVVPTVLFDEAFYLGRHPDLANGPEWGFAQYVRAGCYAPGRSPTPFGPNYGGVPAPDARERQDPPLVTGLLHRAADYDLTCTSWLEEGVTAGIAKLAKLGSDRMRDLVARAAAIEPLIAATPRERWVSWPPHTHPMMLPTARAEDVRRGLGLVRADTVVVVPGGSAAGPGLSAAVAGLRDRGPGGTTLVVTTDGPARPDLGVEATGVDLSVPWTGFTEHRRLLGLLDLVRGVRPRRLVVSGSELGWRLLSSYGTTLQHEMSLAAVLGGGDPDAASFEDFQGCFDRLDWVVTESDALRDDLAARYLLPAAARARVLGPSDVAAGCLKALVDREEERDG
;
A
#
# COMPACT_ATOMS: atom_id res chain seq x y z
N MET A 1 19.87 -41.73 28.97
CA MET A 1 20.85 -42.14 27.93
C MET A 1 20.12 -42.80 26.77
N ARG A 2 19.96 -42.08 25.65
CA ARG A 2 19.98 -42.63 24.28
C ARG A 2 20.05 -41.46 23.30
N SER A 3 21.06 -41.51 22.46
CA SER A 3 21.62 -40.46 21.61
C SER A 3 20.67 -40.03 20.48
N ILE A 4 20.43 -38.73 20.36
CA ILE A 4 19.84 -38.13 19.16
C ILE A 4 20.92 -38.13 18.06
N ARG A 5 20.71 -38.95 17.04
CA ARG A 5 21.51 -38.96 15.80
C ARG A 5 21.18 -37.69 15.02
N LEU A 6 22.18 -36.84 14.81
CA LEU A 6 22.18 -35.75 13.83
C LEU A 6 21.92 -36.33 12.42
N ARG A 7 20.73 -36.07 11.87
CA ARG A 7 20.48 -36.25 10.43
C ARG A 7 21.16 -35.10 9.67
N ARG A 8 22.08 -35.48 8.78
CA ARG A 8 22.77 -34.62 7.80
C ARG A 8 21.75 -33.84 6.97
N ARG A 9 22.04 -32.54 6.75
CA ARG A 9 21.39 -31.70 5.74
C ARG A 9 21.53 -32.35 4.35
N PRO A 10 20.46 -32.46 3.55
CA PRO A 10 20.61 -32.73 2.12
C PRO A 10 21.05 -31.46 1.38
N GLY A 11 22.03 -31.64 0.50
CA GLY A 11 22.20 -30.98 -0.79
C GLY A 11 22.09 -29.45 -0.86
N GLN A 12 23.23 -28.82 -1.13
CA GLN A 12 23.33 -27.46 -1.65
C GLN A 12 22.37 -27.27 -2.84
N GLY A 13 21.29 -26.52 -2.62
CA GLY A 13 20.49 -25.93 -3.68
C GLY A 13 21.30 -24.85 -4.38
N VAL A 14 21.26 -24.90 -5.70
CA VAL A 14 21.93 -24.00 -6.64
C VAL A 14 21.76 -22.54 -6.21
N VAL A 15 22.88 -21.89 -5.90
CA VAL A 15 22.96 -20.43 -5.76
C VAL A 15 22.60 -19.86 -7.14
N PRO A 16 21.54 -19.03 -7.28
CA PRO A 16 21.31 -18.35 -8.55
C PRO A 16 22.56 -17.54 -8.88
N PRO A 17 23.05 -17.56 -10.13
CA PRO A 17 24.29 -16.88 -10.48
C PRO A 17 24.18 -15.40 -10.09
N PRO A 18 25.29 -14.75 -9.69
CA PRO A 18 25.29 -13.32 -9.50
C PRO A 18 24.76 -12.69 -10.78
N VAL A 19 23.71 -11.87 -10.66
CA VAL A 19 23.29 -10.99 -11.73
C VAL A 19 24.54 -10.20 -12.09
N ARG A 20 25.17 -10.56 -13.21
CA ARG A 20 26.18 -9.73 -13.83
C ARG A 20 25.43 -8.44 -14.13
N LEU A 21 25.77 -7.38 -13.42
CA LEU A 21 25.62 -6.02 -13.94
C LEU A 21 26.36 -6.07 -15.28
N GLY A 22 25.60 -6.28 -16.35
CA GLY A 22 26.10 -6.04 -17.67
C GLY A 22 26.54 -4.59 -17.71
N ASP A 23 27.63 -4.34 -18.42
CA ASP A 23 27.90 -3.03 -18.99
C ASP A 23 26.74 -2.67 -19.93
N ASP A 24 25.59 -2.32 -19.36
CA ASP A 24 24.60 -1.51 -20.01
C ASP A 24 25.17 -0.09 -19.93
N ALA A 25 26.05 0.18 -20.89
CA ALA A 25 26.12 1.52 -21.45
C ALA A 25 24.70 1.84 -21.90
N ASP A 26 23.92 2.44 -21.00
CA ASP A 26 22.61 3.00 -21.24
C ASP A 26 22.76 4.07 -22.34
N GLY A 27 22.75 3.62 -23.59
CA GLY A 27 22.24 4.38 -24.71
C GLY A 27 20.74 4.51 -24.53
N HIS A 28 20.32 5.27 -23.52
CA HIS A 28 19.04 5.94 -23.61
C HIS A 28 19.18 6.96 -24.75
N ASP A 29 18.26 6.88 -25.69
CA ASP A 29 18.06 7.85 -26.76
C ASP A 29 17.81 9.23 -26.12
N ASP A 30 18.89 10.00 -25.98
CA ASP A 30 18.97 11.35 -25.40
C ASP A 30 18.24 12.42 -26.27
N SER A 31 17.51 12.02 -27.31
CA SER A 31 16.81 12.92 -28.22
C SER A 31 15.41 13.36 -27.75
N ALA A 32 14.91 12.80 -26.64
CA ALA A 32 13.59 13.13 -26.08
C ALA A 32 13.63 13.93 -24.77
N ALA A 33 14.76 14.58 -24.46
CA ALA A 33 14.79 15.63 -23.42
C ALA A 33 14.01 16.84 -23.95
N SER A 34 12.69 16.87 -23.69
CA SER A 34 11.83 18.02 -23.98
C SER A 34 12.48 19.31 -23.47
N ASP A 35 12.38 20.38 -24.27
CA ASP A 35 12.92 21.75 -24.13
C ASP A 35 12.54 22.52 -22.84
N LEU A 36 12.41 21.86 -21.69
CA LEU A 36 12.15 22.47 -20.39
C LEU A 36 13.46 23.07 -19.85
N THR A 37 13.81 24.24 -20.37
CA THR A 37 14.88 25.07 -19.81
C THR A 37 14.33 25.88 -18.65
N LEU A 38 14.83 25.62 -17.43
CA LEU A 38 14.59 26.49 -16.27
C LEU A 38 14.89 27.95 -16.64
N PRO A 39 13.97 28.91 -16.46
CA PRO A 39 14.23 30.32 -16.78
C PRO A 39 15.45 30.89 -16.01
N ARG A 40 16.31 31.69 -16.68
CA ARG A 40 17.58 32.23 -16.08
C ARG A 40 17.32 33.24 -14.96
N ASP A 41 16.21 33.95 -15.11
CA ASP A 41 15.71 34.98 -14.23
C ASP A 41 15.29 34.44 -12.86
N LEU A 42 14.90 33.16 -12.77
CA LEU A 42 14.55 32.50 -11.51
C LEU A 42 15.75 32.17 -10.61
N LEU A 43 16.99 32.30 -11.10
CA LEU A 43 18.20 32.04 -10.33
C LEU A 43 18.91 33.36 -9.95
N PRO A 44 19.46 33.46 -8.71
CA PRO A 44 20.30 34.57 -8.29
C PRO A 44 21.49 34.81 -9.23
N ALA A 45 21.91 36.07 -9.37
CA ALA A 45 22.88 36.49 -10.40
C ALA A 45 24.23 35.78 -10.29
N ASP A 46 24.68 35.46 -9.07
CA ASP A 46 25.89 34.71 -8.73
C ASP A 46 25.77 33.20 -9.03
N GLN A 47 24.54 32.68 -9.10
CA GLN A 47 24.26 31.28 -9.40
C GLN A 47 23.95 31.03 -10.89
N ARG A 48 23.63 32.07 -11.66
CA ARG A 48 23.38 31.98 -13.12
C ARG A 48 24.56 31.40 -13.90
N ALA A 49 25.79 31.57 -13.42
CA ALA A 49 27.00 31.00 -14.03
C ALA A 49 27.21 29.52 -13.69
N ARG A 50 26.60 29.02 -12.60
CA ARG A 50 26.58 27.59 -12.23
C ARG A 50 25.43 26.83 -12.89
N ALA A 51 24.52 27.54 -13.54
CA ALA A 51 23.33 27.02 -14.20
C ALA A 51 23.61 26.49 -15.62
N ASP A 52 24.70 25.76 -15.85
CA ASP A 52 24.93 25.07 -17.13
C ASP A 52 24.01 23.84 -17.24
N ARG A 53 23.12 23.86 -18.25
CA ARG A 53 21.78 23.22 -18.27
C ARG A 53 21.71 21.92 -19.06
N PRO A 54 22.24 20.82 -18.51
CA PRO A 54 21.44 19.58 -18.47
C PRO A 54 21.26 19.05 -17.04
N ALA A 55 22.21 19.35 -16.15
CA ALA A 55 22.22 18.78 -14.80
C ALA A 55 21.07 19.29 -13.93
N LEU A 56 20.77 20.60 -13.98
CA LEU A 56 19.70 21.20 -13.18
C LEU A 56 18.30 20.72 -13.61
N ALA A 57 18.05 20.69 -14.92
CA ALA A 57 16.80 20.15 -15.48
C ALA A 57 16.63 18.67 -15.13
N ARG A 58 17.71 17.87 -15.20
CA ARG A 58 17.70 16.48 -14.78
C ARG A 58 17.42 16.32 -13.28
N ARG A 59 17.99 17.17 -12.42
CA ARG A 59 17.70 17.18 -10.97
C ARG A 59 16.25 17.58 -10.68
N LEU A 60 15.73 18.62 -11.36
CA LEU A 60 14.34 19.04 -11.25
C LEU A 60 13.41 17.89 -11.62
N ARG A 61 13.64 17.27 -12.80
CA ARG A 61 12.87 16.10 -13.23
C ARG A 61 12.97 15.00 -12.19
N ALA A 62 14.17 14.59 -11.76
CA ALA A 62 14.32 13.50 -10.78
C ALA A 62 13.65 13.77 -9.42
N MET A 63 13.48 15.03 -9.02
CA MET A 63 12.86 15.43 -7.76
C MET A 63 11.36 15.69 -7.88
N ALA A 64 10.79 15.84 -9.08
CA ALA A 64 9.38 16.11 -9.24
C ALA A 64 8.54 14.89 -8.85
N HIS A 65 7.38 15.14 -8.22
CA HIS A 65 6.43 14.11 -7.84
C HIS A 65 5.03 14.59 -8.25
N PRO A 66 4.62 14.34 -9.51
CA PRO A 66 3.42 14.96 -10.10
C PRO A 66 2.15 14.73 -9.30
N ARG A 67 1.91 13.51 -8.80
CA ARG A 67 0.76 13.21 -7.94
C ARG A 67 0.74 14.00 -6.62
N PHE A 68 1.90 14.23 -6.01
CA PHE A 68 2.01 15.07 -4.81
C PHE A 68 1.68 16.53 -5.13
N TYR A 69 2.28 17.05 -6.20
CA TYR A 69 2.07 18.42 -6.66
C TYR A 69 0.62 18.70 -7.06
N ALA A 70 0.02 17.80 -7.84
CA ALA A 70 -1.38 17.85 -8.28
C ALA A 70 -2.35 17.96 -7.09
N ALA A 71 -2.13 17.16 -6.05
CA ALA A 71 -2.95 17.19 -4.83
C ALA A 71 -2.78 18.50 -4.05
N GLN A 72 -1.58 19.09 -4.07
CA GLN A 72 -1.30 20.35 -3.40
C GLN A 72 -1.96 21.55 -4.09
N VAL A 73 -1.92 21.61 -5.42
CA VAL A 73 -2.49 22.74 -6.18
C VAL A 73 -3.97 22.55 -6.55
N GLY A 74 -4.53 21.36 -6.28
CA GLY A 74 -5.93 21.06 -6.59
C GLY A 74 -6.20 20.79 -8.08
N GLU A 75 -5.19 20.36 -8.84
CA GLU A 75 -5.29 20.08 -10.29
C GLU A 75 -4.98 18.61 -10.59
N PRO A 76 -5.99 17.70 -10.54
CA PRO A 76 -5.78 16.26 -10.70
C PRO A 76 -5.19 15.83 -12.05
N SER A 77 -5.39 16.64 -13.10
CA SER A 77 -4.87 16.37 -14.45
C SER A 77 -3.35 16.29 -14.49
N LEU A 78 -2.66 16.92 -13.54
CA LEU A 78 -1.20 16.92 -13.43
C LEU A 78 -0.63 15.64 -12.79
N ALA A 79 -1.47 14.78 -12.20
CA ALA A 79 -1.00 13.68 -11.35
C ALA A 79 -0.18 12.62 -12.09
N ASP A 80 -0.47 12.42 -13.38
CA ASP A 80 0.20 11.46 -14.26
C ASP A 80 0.94 12.15 -15.43
N ASP A 81 1.04 13.49 -15.41
CA ASP A 81 1.72 14.30 -16.41
C ASP A 81 2.92 15.04 -15.80
N LEU A 82 4.09 14.43 -15.94
CA LEU A 82 5.33 14.99 -15.40
C LEU A 82 5.71 16.32 -16.05
N ASP A 83 5.59 16.43 -17.37
CA ASP A 83 6.00 17.63 -18.09
C ASP A 83 5.01 18.78 -17.84
N GLY A 84 3.72 18.48 -17.81
CA GLY A 84 2.68 19.42 -17.39
C GLY A 84 2.85 19.88 -15.94
N ALA A 85 3.16 18.97 -15.01
CA ALA A 85 3.41 19.31 -13.61
C ALA A 85 4.62 20.24 -13.46
N ILE A 86 5.73 19.95 -14.16
CA ILE A 86 6.92 20.81 -14.17
C ILE A 86 6.61 22.18 -14.79
N ALA A 87 5.91 22.22 -15.93
CA ALA A 87 5.55 23.47 -16.57
C ALA A 87 4.67 24.35 -15.67
N HIS A 88 3.62 23.75 -15.06
CA HIS A 88 2.75 24.44 -14.11
C HIS A 88 3.53 24.94 -12.88
N PHE A 89 4.45 24.12 -12.34
CA PHE A 89 5.30 24.54 -11.23
C PHE A 89 6.20 25.72 -11.57
N LEU A 90 6.82 25.72 -12.75
CA LEU A 90 7.69 26.82 -13.17
C LEU A 90 6.90 28.10 -13.49
N ASP A 91 5.66 27.98 -13.96
CA ASP A 91 4.82 29.13 -14.32
C ASP A 91 4.18 29.81 -13.09
N SER A 92 3.54 29.03 -12.20
CA SER A 92 2.78 29.54 -11.05
C SER A 92 3.23 28.95 -9.73
N GLY A 93 3.45 27.63 -9.66
CA GLY A 93 3.68 26.91 -8.40
C GLY A 93 4.85 27.44 -7.56
N LEU A 94 5.95 27.83 -8.20
CA LEU A 94 7.09 28.47 -7.51
C LEU A 94 6.68 29.76 -6.79
N ARG A 95 5.87 30.60 -7.43
CA ARG A 95 5.41 31.88 -6.86
C ARG A 95 4.44 31.65 -5.70
N ASP A 96 3.65 30.59 -5.80
CA ASP A 96 2.66 30.20 -4.78
C ASP A 96 3.29 29.42 -3.61
N GLY A 97 4.62 29.21 -3.62
CA GLY A 97 5.33 28.46 -2.59
C GLY A 97 5.03 26.96 -2.60
N ALA A 98 4.50 26.45 -3.70
CA ALA A 98 4.17 25.04 -3.84
C ALA A 98 5.42 24.15 -3.85
N ARG A 99 5.26 22.88 -3.50
CA ARG A 99 6.34 21.88 -3.50
C ARG A 99 6.09 20.90 -4.62
N ILE A 100 6.89 20.97 -5.68
CA ILE A 100 6.82 19.93 -6.71
C ILE A 100 7.30 18.57 -6.19
N SER A 101 8.05 18.56 -5.07
CA SER A 101 8.68 17.36 -4.54
C SER A 101 8.23 16.99 -3.12
N GLY A 102 7.72 15.78 -2.94
CA GLY A 102 7.54 15.15 -1.63
C GLY A 102 8.85 14.83 -0.88
N LEU A 103 10.00 14.83 -1.58
CA LEU A 103 11.32 14.63 -0.99
C LEU A 103 12.06 15.94 -0.69
N PHE A 104 11.42 17.09 -0.91
CA PHE A 104 11.95 18.40 -0.56
C PHE A 104 11.02 19.07 0.45
N ASN A 105 11.55 19.52 1.59
CA ASN A 105 10.80 20.27 2.58
C ASN A 105 11.49 21.62 2.81
N PRO A 106 10.89 22.77 2.40
CA PRO A 106 11.56 24.06 2.46
C PRO A 106 12.01 24.48 3.87
N PRO A 107 11.18 24.36 4.94
CA PRO A 107 11.62 24.62 6.31
C PRO A 107 12.84 23.78 6.73
N VAL A 108 12.84 22.48 6.40
CA VAL A 108 13.94 21.57 6.76
C VAL A 108 15.22 21.92 6.00
N TYR A 109 15.11 22.21 4.70
CA TYR A 109 16.25 22.57 3.89
C TYR A 109 16.88 23.89 4.37
N ARG A 110 16.09 24.95 4.58
CA ARG A 110 16.58 26.24 5.10
C ARG A 110 17.37 26.07 6.40
N GLU A 111 16.83 25.29 7.33
CA GLU A 111 17.50 25.04 8.61
C GLU A 111 18.81 24.25 8.45
N ARG A 112 18.83 23.22 7.59
CA ARG A 112 20.03 22.41 7.37
C ARG A 112 21.10 23.14 6.56
N ALA A 113 20.70 23.96 5.59
CA ALA A 113 21.59 24.81 4.81
C ALA A 113 22.27 25.86 5.72
N ARG A 114 21.50 26.57 6.56
CA ARG A 114 22.03 27.53 7.55
C ARG A 114 23.05 26.91 8.49
N ARG A 115 22.80 25.70 9.01
CA ARG A 115 23.77 24.98 9.87
C ARG A 115 25.10 24.67 9.17
N ARG A 116 25.12 24.66 7.84
CA ARG A 116 26.34 24.49 7.03
C ARG A 116 26.92 25.81 6.52
N GLY A 117 26.38 26.96 6.94
CA GLY A 117 26.80 28.28 6.48
C GLY A 117 26.37 28.61 5.05
N LEU A 118 25.38 27.89 4.52
CA LEU A 118 24.75 28.18 3.24
C LEU A 118 23.52 29.06 3.50
N GLU A 119 23.73 30.37 3.49
CA GLU A 119 22.65 31.35 3.67
C GLU A 119 21.86 31.51 2.38
N LEU A 120 20.53 31.54 2.50
CA LEU A 120 19.62 31.85 1.41
C LEU A 120 19.15 33.29 1.56
N ALA A 121 19.07 34.03 0.47
CA ALA A 121 18.41 35.33 0.49
C ALA A 121 16.90 35.16 0.75
N ASP A 122 16.24 36.19 1.30
CA ASP A 122 14.81 36.13 1.62
C ASP A 122 13.94 35.96 0.37
N ASP A 123 14.39 36.48 -0.77
CA ASP A 123 13.76 36.40 -2.09
C ASP A 123 14.19 35.16 -2.91
N GLU A 124 15.11 34.35 -2.38
CA GLU A 124 15.58 33.15 -3.05
C GLU A 124 14.67 31.94 -2.75
N ASP A 125 14.25 31.25 -3.80
CA ASP A 125 13.47 30.03 -3.67
C ASP A 125 14.34 28.88 -3.11
N PRO A 126 13.94 28.24 -1.99
CA PRO A 126 14.72 27.17 -1.37
C PRO A 126 14.93 25.96 -2.25
N PHE A 127 13.97 25.63 -3.12
CA PHE A 127 14.07 24.46 -3.97
C PHE A 127 15.07 24.71 -5.10
N LEU A 128 15.03 25.88 -5.74
CA LEU A 128 16.03 26.28 -6.73
C LEU A 128 17.43 26.35 -6.13
N HIS A 129 17.59 26.95 -4.93
CA HIS A 129 18.86 26.94 -4.20
C HIS A 129 19.34 25.53 -3.88
N PHE A 130 18.44 24.61 -3.54
CA PHE A 130 18.80 23.21 -3.34
C PHE A 130 19.29 22.55 -4.63
N LEU A 131 18.59 22.74 -5.74
CA LEU A 131 18.99 22.13 -7.01
C LEU A 131 20.32 22.69 -7.53
N SER A 132 20.64 23.96 -7.26
CA SER A 132 21.86 24.65 -7.71
C SER A 132 23.07 24.47 -6.77
N VAL A 133 22.85 24.54 -5.46
CA VAL A 133 23.92 24.54 -4.43
C VAL A 133 23.77 23.34 -3.49
N GLY A 134 22.59 23.19 -2.86
CA GLY A 134 22.39 22.20 -1.80
C GLY A 134 22.62 20.75 -2.21
N TRP A 135 22.35 20.42 -3.47
CA TRP A 135 22.59 19.10 -4.04
C TRP A 135 24.08 18.74 -4.05
N ASP A 136 24.92 19.69 -4.49
CA ASP A 136 26.37 19.49 -4.59
C ASP A 136 27.04 19.59 -3.22
N GLU A 137 26.51 20.45 -2.35
CA GLU A 137 26.92 20.56 -0.94
C GLU A 137 26.35 19.44 -0.05
N ARG A 138 25.68 18.45 -0.64
CA ARG A 138 25.15 17.26 0.05
C ARG A 138 24.26 17.58 1.25
N VAL A 139 23.37 18.56 1.09
CA VAL A 139 22.40 18.95 2.11
C VAL A 139 21.11 18.16 1.88
N VAL A 140 20.81 17.20 2.77
CA VAL A 140 19.56 16.44 2.68
C VAL A 140 18.36 17.38 2.96
N PRO A 141 17.40 17.55 2.03
CA PRO A 141 16.35 18.57 2.15
C PRO A 141 15.07 18.10 2.87
N THR A 142 15.04 16.87 3.39
CA THR A 142 13.84 16.28 4.02
C THR A 142 14.17 15.51 5.29
N VAL A 143 13.21 15.42 6.21
CA VAL A 143 13.28 14.54 7.38
C VAL A 143 13.05 13.07 7.01
N LEU A 144 12.49 12.79 5.83
CA LEU A 144 12.16 11.45 5.37
C LEU A 144 13.37 10.64 4.90
N PHE A 145 14.58 11.19 5.00
CA PHE A 145 15.84 10.52 4.66
C PHE A 145 16.92 10.82 5.71
N ASP A 146 17.58 9.77 6.17
CA ASP A 146 18.76 9.81 7.04
C ASP A 146 19.90 9.09 6.32
N GLU A 147 20.88 9.88 5.85
CA GLU A 147 21.99 9.36 5.05
C GLU A 147 22.87 8.38 5.83
N ALA A 148 23.17 8.67 7.10
CA ALA A 148 24.02 7.82 7.93
C ALA A 148 23.35 6.47 8.18
N PHE A 149 22.04 6.49 8.46
CA PHE A 149 21.24 5.28 8.59
C PHE A 149 21.19 4.48 7.27
N TYR A 150 20.87 5.17 6.16
CA TYR A 150 20.69 4.52 4.86
C TYR A 150 21.96 3.83 4.37
N LEU A 151 23.11 4.51 4.42
CA LEU A 151 24.40 3.94 4.01
C LEU A 151 24.92 2.89 5.01
N GLY A 152 24.67 3.06 6.32
CA GLY A 152 25.01 2.05 7.31
C GLY A 152 24.25 0.73 7.11
N ARG A 153 23.03 0.81 6.58
CA ARG A 153 22.19 -0.36 6.25
C ARG A 153 22.49 -0.95 4.87
N HIS A 154 23.08 -0.15 3.99
CA HIS A 154 23.38 -0.53 2.63
C HIS A 154 24.85 -0.19 2.29
N PRO A 155 25.83 -0.91 2.88
CA PRO A 155 27.24 -0.64 2.65
C PRO A 155 27.65 -0.80 1.18
N ASP A 156 26.88 -1.58 0.40
CA ASP A 156 27.00 -1.72 -1.06
C ASP A 156 26.91 -0.37 -1.78
N LEU A 157 26.15 0.58 -1.21
CA LEU A 157 25.90 1.89 -1.79
C LEU A 157 26.92 2.95 -1.37
N ALA A 158 27.71 2.69 -0.33
CA ALA A 158 28.63 3.68 0.25
C ALA A 158 29.77 4.08 -0.70
N ASN A 159 30.14 3.19 -1.63
CA ASN A 159 31.20 3.42 -2.62
C ASN A 159 30.63 3.79 -4.01
N GLY A 160 29.35 4.13 -4.10
CA GLY A 160 28.72 4.55 -5.35
C GLY A 160 29.25 5.91 -5.85
N PRO A 161 29.07 6.22 -7.15
CA PRO A 161 29.50 7.50 -7.74
C PRO A 161 28.69 8.70 -7.24
N GLU A 162 27.50 8.47 -6.67
CA GLU A 162 26.59 9.49 -6.14
C GLU A 162 26.54 9.43 -4.61
N TRP A 163 26.20 10.53 -3.96
CA TRP A 163 25.93 10.55 -2.51
C TRP A 163 24.60 9.87 -2.16
N GLY A 164 24.39 9.53 -0.88
CA GLY A 164 23.34 8.58 -0.47
C GLY A 164 21.94 9.06 -0.83
N PHE A 165 21.66 10.35 -0.70
CA PHE A 165 20.35 10.92 -1.05
C PHE A 165 20.06 10.84 -2.55
N ALA A 166 21.04 11.15 -3.40
CA ALA A 166 20.89 11.07 -4.85
C ALA A 166 20.61 9.63 -5.31
N GLN A 167 21.33 8.65 -4.76
CA GLN A 167 21.06 7.22 -5.03
C GLN A 167 19.65 6.81 -4.58
N TYR A 168 19.20 7.32 -3.44
CA TYR A 168 17.86 7.05 -2.94
C TYR A 168 16.79 7.61 -3.87
N VAL A 169 16.90 8.86 -4.32
CA VAL A 169 15.96 9.48 -5.27
C VAL A 169 15.94 8.72 -6.61
N ARG A 170 17.11 8.33 -7.12
CA ARG A 170 17.23 7.66 -8.43
C ARG A 170 16.63 6.25 -8.45
N ALA A 171 16.80 5.49 -7.36
CA ALA A 171 16.43 4.07 -7.32
C ALA A 171 15.94 3.59 -5.94
N GLY A 172 16.51 4.09 -4.85
CA GLY A 172 16.20 3.59 -3.51
C GLY A 172 14.75 3.75 -3.09
N CYS A 173 14.09 4.86 -3.42
CA CYS A 173 12.68 5.08 -3.12
C CYS A 173 11.72 4.18 -3.91
N TYR A 174 12.21 3.54 -4.98
CA TYR A 174 11.47 2.56 -5.81
C TYR A 174 11.91 1.12 -5.57
N ALA A 175 12.84 0.86 -4.65
CA ALA A 175 13.35 -0.48 -4.41
C ALA A 175 12.74 -1.09 -3.14
N PRO A 176 12.27 -2.36 -3.20
CA PRO A 176 11.77 -3.05 -2.02
C PRO A 176 12.88 -3.22 -0.97
N GLY A 177 12.53 -3.07 0.31
CA GLY A 177 13.47 -3.27 1.42
C GLY A 177 14.47 -2.13 1.66
N ARG A 178 14.53 -1.10 0.81
CA ARG A 178 15.34 0.10 1.05
C ARG A 178 14.64 0.98 2.09
N SER A 179 15.24 1.10 3.27
CA SER A 179 14.70 1.89 4.38
C SER A 179 15.46 3.21 4.49
N PRO A 180 14.86 4.37 4.17
CA PRO A 180 15.57 5.65 4.21
C PRO A 180 15.78 6.18 5.62
N THR A 181 15.05 5.66 6.61
CA THR A 181 15.13 6.08 8.02
C THR A 181 14.91 4.89 8.97
N PRO A 182 15.20 5.05 10.28
CA PRO A 182 14.85 4.07 11.30
C PRO A 182 13.33 3.79 11.46
N PHE A 183 12.47 4.62 10.84
CA PHE A 183 11.02 4.54 10.98
C PHE A 183 10.34 3.65 9.93
N GLY A 184 11.13 3.01 9.04
CA GLY A 184 10.67 1.96 8.16
C GLY A 184 10.83 2.26 6.65
N PRO A 185 10.53 1.27 5.79
CA PRO A 185 10.67 1.39 4.35
C PRO A 185 9.51 2.15 3.71
N ASN A 186 9.83 3.03 2.75
CA ASN A 186 8.99 3.71 1.75
C ASN A 186 7.57 4.17 2.13
N TYR A 187 7.16 4.16 3.39
CA TYR A 187 5.94 4.63 4.06
C TYR A 187 4.56 4.25 3.46
N GLY A 188 4.47 3.87 2.18
CA GLY A 188 3.26 3.54 1.43
C GLY A 188 3.18 2.11 0.90
N GLY A 189 4.25 1.32 0.98
CA GLY A 189 4.25 -0.08 0.53
C GLY A 189 5.27 -0.37 -0.57
N VAL A 190 4.92 -1.31 -1.43
CA VAL A 190 5.72 -1.73 -2.58
C VAL A 190 5.42 -0.78 -3.75
N PRO A 191 6.42 -0.29 -4.48
CA PRO A 191 6.18 0.55 -5.65
C PRO A 191 5.41 -0.22 -6.72
N ALA A 192 4.49 0.48 -7.39
CA ALA A 192 3.84 -0.03 -8.59
C ALA A 192 4.90 -0.30 -9.70
N PRO A 193 4.64 -1.23 -10.64
CA PRO A 193 5.61 -1.57 -11.69
C PRO A 193 6.12 -0.37 -12.49
N ASP A 194 5.28 0.64 -12.67
CA ASP A 194 5.50 1.87 -13.42
C ASP A 194 5.66 3.13 -12.53
N ALA A 195 5.88 2.92 -11.23
CA ALA A 195 6.00 4.01 -10.26
C ALA A 195 7.19 4.94 -10.55
N ARG A 196 8.26 4.40 -11.15
CA ARG A 196 9.47 5.19 -11.45
C ARG A 196 9.25 6.11 -12.63
N GLU A 197 8.56 5.63 -13.66
CA GLU A 197 8.21 6.36 -14.88
C GLU A 197 7.29 7.54 -14.54
N ARG A 198 6.32 7.34 -13.64
CA ARG A 198 5.43 8.39 -13.13
C ARG A 198 6.04 9.30 -12.07
N GLN A 199 7.21 8.96 -11.55
CA GLN A 199 7.80 9.60 -10.37
C GLN A 199 6.85 9.62 -9.17
N ASP A 200 6.26 8.47 -8.87
CA ASP A 200 5.34 8.26 -7.75
C ASP A 200 5.92 7.24 -6.75
N PRO A 201 6.97 7.59 -5.99
CA PRO A 201 7.53 6.69 -5.00
C PRO A 201 6.49 6.41 -3.91
N PRO A 202 6.52 5.23 -3.26
CA PRO A 202 5.47 4.84 -2.32
C PRO A 202 5.30 5.81 -1.14
N LEU A 203 6.33 6.60 -0.81
CA LEU A 203 6.25 7.61 0.25
C LEU A 203 5.19 8.69 -0.04
N VAL A 204 4.88 8.96 -1.32
CA VAL A 204 3.84 9.93 -1.71
C VAL A 204 2.50 9.53 -1.14
N THR A 205 2.19 8.24 -1.09
CA THR A 205 0.96 7.73 -0.45
C THR A 205 0.89 8.13 1.03
N GLY A 206 2.02 8.10 1.74
CA GLY A 206 2.09 8.52 3.15
C GLY A 206 2.03 10.04 3.33
N LEU A 207 2.63 10.80 2.40
CA LEU A 207 2.55 12.27 2.39
C LEU A 207 1.11 12.77 2.15
N LEU A 208 0.37 12.10 1.26
CA LEU A 208 -1.01 12.45 0.92
C LEU A 208 -2.03 11.92 1.91
N HIS A 209 -1.62 11.12 2.90
CA HIS A 209 -2.52 10.71 3.97
C HIS A 209 -2.93 11.94 4.80
N ARG A 210 -4.25 12.17 4.88
CA ARG A 210 -4.84 13.35 5.53
C ARG A 210 -4.36 14.68 4.94
N ALA A 211 -4.00 14.73 3.65
CA ALA A 211 -3.55 15.95 2.99
C ALA A 211 -4.47 17.17 3.25
N ALA A 212 -5.79 16.97 3.32
CA ALA A 212 -6.75 18.04 3.60
C ALA A 212 -6.61 18.69 4.99
N ASP A 213 -5.98 18.00 5.94
CA ASP A 213 -5.73 18.50 7.30
C ASP A 213 -4.37 19.23 7.42
N TYR A 214 -3.59 19.30 6.33
CA TYR A 214 -2.22 19.78 6.32
C TYR A 214 -1.97 20.82 5.23
N ASP A 215 -1.17 21.84 5.55
CA ASP A 215 -0.56 22.68 4.53
C ASP A 215 0.66 21.96 3.93
N LEU A 216 0.44 21.31 2.78
CA LEU A 216 1.46 20.55 2.09
C LEU A 216 2.66 21.39 1.64
N THR A 217 2.56 22.73 1.56
CA THR A 217 3.69 23.64 1.28
C THR A 217 4.76 23.58 2.37
N CYS A 218 4.38 23.21 3.59
CA CYS A 218 5.25 23.25 4.76
C CYS A 218 5.52 21.86 5.36
N THR A 219 4.49 21.03 5.51
CA THR A 219 4.60 19.74 6.19
C THR A 219 3.49 18.77 5.77
N SER A 220 3.58 17.54 6.28
CA SER A 220 2.60 16.47 6.10
C SER A 220 2.52 15.62 7.36
N TRP A 221 1.45 14.83 7.47
CA TRP A 221 1.28 13.83 8.53
C TRP A 221 2.52 12.94 8.72
N LEU A 222 3.10 12.52 7.59
CA LEU A 222 4.26 11.65 7.57
C LEU A 222 5.52 12.37 8.08
N GLU A 223 5.77 13.59 7.64
CA GLU A 223 6.92 14.40 8.05
C GLU A 223 6.87 14.76 9.55
N GLU A 224 5.69 15.11 10.07
CA GLU A 224 5.48 15.32 11.50
C GLU A 224 5.77 14.05 12.31
N GLY A 225 5.27 12.91 11.82
CA GLY A 225 5.49 11.61 12.46
C GLY A 225 6.96 11.23 12.57
N VAL A 226 7.70 11.39 11.48
CA VAL A 226 9.15 11.14 11.45
C VAL A 226 9.88 12.14 12.36
N THR A 227 9.51 13.42 12.33
CA THR A 227 10.11 14.45 13.21
C THR A 227 9.90 14.13 14.69
N ALA A 228 8.68 13.75 15.08
CA ALA A 228 8.36 13.33 16.44
C ALA A 228 9.13 12.06 16.84
N GLY A 229 9.28 11.11 15.91
CA GLY A 229 10.10 9.91 16.08
C GLY A 229 11.56 10.26 16.34
N ILE A 230 12.16 11.13 15.53
CA ILE A 230 13.56 11.59 15.67
C ILE A 230 13.75 12.24 17.03
N ALA A 231 12.87 13.17 17.41
CA ALA A 231 12.94 13.87 18.69
C ALA A 231 12.86 12.91 19.89
N LYS A 232 12.11 11.81 19.77
CA LYS A 232 12.05 10.79 20.82
C LYS A 232 13.29 9.92 20.86
N LEU A 233 13.78 9.45 19.71
CA LEU A 233 15.01 8.64 19.63
C LEU A 233 16.24 9.42 20.11
N ALA A 234 16.29 10.74 19.88
CA ALA A 234 17.37 11.59 20.38
C ALA A 234 17.55 11.50 21.91
N LYS A 235 16.48 11.26 22.67
CA LYS A 235 16.54 11.08 24.13
C LYS A 235 17.34 9.83 24.53
N LEU A 236 17.40 8.81 23.67
CA LEU A 236 18.20 7.61 23.89
C LEU A 236 19.72 7.89 23.79
N GLY A 237 20.11 8.97 23.12
CA GLY A 237 21.50 9.42 23.02
C GLY A 237 21.97 10.27 24.20
N SER A 238 21.11 10.57 25.18
CA SER A 238 21.48 11.39 26.34
C SER A 238 22.57 10.74 27.20
N ASP A 239 23.41 11.55 27.87
CA ASP A 239 24.48 11.07 28.76
C ASP A 239 23.96 10.09 29.81
N ARG A 240 22.81 10.43 30.41
CA ARG A 240 22.13 9.55 31.38
C ARG A 240 21.77 8.19 30.77
N MET A 241 21.23 8.16 29.56
CA MET A 241 20.88 6.89 28.91
C MET A 241 22.12 6.09 28.54
N ARG A 242 23.16 6.75 28.01
CA ARG A 242 24.45 6.10 27.70
C ARG A 242 25.07 5.45 28.93
N ASP A 243 25.07 6.16 30.05
CA ASP A 243 25.54 5.67 31.34
C ASP A 243 24.69 4.50 31.89
N LEU A 244 23.36 4.57 31.77
CA LEU A 244 22.47 3.45 32.11
C LEU A 244 22.73 2.21 31.26
N VAL A 245 22.86 2.37 29.94
CA VAL A 245 23.16 1.28 29.01
C VAL A 245 24.53 0.68 29.31
N ALA A 246 25.54 1.51 29.59
CA ALA A 246 26.89 1.05 29.95
C ALA A 246 26.88 0.22 31.25
N ARG A 247 26.19 0.70 32.30
CA ARG A 247 26.03 -0.06 33.55
C ARG A 247 25.30 -1.39 33.33
N ALA A 248 24.24 -1.39 32.52
CA ALA A 248 23.50 -2.61 32.20
C ALA A 248 24.36 -3.59 31.40
N ALA A 249 25.14 -3.11 30.43
CA ALA A 249 26.06 -3.91 29.62
C ALA A 249 27.22 -4.51 30.43
N ALA A 250 27.63 -3.87 31.53
CA ALA A 250 28.60 -4.46 32.46
C ALA A 250 28.06 -5.71 33.18
N ILE A 251 26.73 -5.85 33.28
CA ILE A 251 26.05 -7.01 33.88
C ILE A 251 25.72 -8.04 32.79
N GLU A 252 25.10 -7.60 31.69
CA GLU A 252 24.73 -8.43 30.54
C GLU A 252 25.31 -7.81 29.25
N PRO A 253 26.47 -8.30 28.78
CA PRO A 253 27.15 -7.75 27.62
C PRO A 253 26.31 -7.71 26.33
N LEU A 254 25.30 -8.58 26.20
CA LEU A 254 24.40 -8.57 25.04
C LEU A 254 23.54 -7.30 24.95
N ILE A 255 23.41 -6.51 26.02
CA ILE A 255 22.68 -5.23 26.00
C ILE A 255 23.39 -4.19 25.11
N ALA A 256 24.73 -4.24 25.05
CA ALA A 256 25.50 -3.35 24.18
C ALA A 256 25.66 -3.89 22.75
N ALA A 257 25.20 -5.12 22.48
CA ALA A 257 25.26 -5.67 21.14
C ALA A 257 24.35 -4.87 20.20
N THR A 258 24.82 -4.64 18.98
CA THR A 258 24.02 -3.99 17.94
C THR A 258 22.71 -4.77 17.77
N PRO A 259 21.54 -4.13 17.98
CA PRO A 259 20.28 -4.84 17.89
C PRO A 259 20.09 -5.42 16.49
N ARG A 260 19.57 -6.65 16.40
CA ARG A 260 19.01 -7.17 15.15
C ARG A 260 17.85 -6.26 14.75
N GLU A 261 17.74 -6.01 13.45
CA GLU A 261 16.78 -5.12 12.80
C GLU A 261 15.52 -4.85 13.62
N ARG A 262 15.38 -3.61 14.09
CA ARG A 262 14.12 -3.12 14.64
C ARG A 262 13.72 -1.89 13.85
N TRP A 263 12.70 -2.04 13.03
CA TRP A 263 11.91 -0.89 12.60
C TRP A 263 11.14 -0.40 13.81
N VAL A 264 11.31 0.86 14.15
CA VAL A 264 10.58 1.47 15.26
C VAL A 264 9.27 2.00 14.70
N SER A 265 8.22 1.21 14.85
CA SER A 265 6.86 1.70 14.55
C SER A 265 6.47 2.75 15.56
N TRP A 266 5.96 3.88 15.08
CA TRP A 266 5.63 5.06 15.86
C TRP A 266 4.15 5.42 15.68
N PRO A 267 3.22 4.74 16.38
CA PRO A 267 1.80 5.07 16.32
C PRO A 267 1.53 6.50 16.82
N PRO A 268 0.60 7.23 16.19
CA PRO A 268 -0.23 6.80 15.07
C PRO A 268 0.44 6.94 13.69
N HIS A 269 1.59 7.59 13.58
CA HIS A 269 2.13 8.06 12.30
C HIS A 269 2.78 6.99 11.41
N THR A 270 3.58 6.09 11.97
CA THR A 270 4.34 5.07 11.20
C THR A 270 3.92 3.64 11.56
N HIS A 271 2.67 3.48 12.00
CA HIS A 271 2.10 2.15 12.22
C HIS A 271 1.80 1.45 10.89
N PRO A 272 2.23 0.19 10.67
CA PRO A 272 1.99 -0.51 9.40
C PRO A 272 0.51 -0.63 9.00
N MET A 273 -0.41 -0.55 9.97
CA MET A 273 -1.85 -0.57 9.73
C MET A 273 -2.48 0.78 9.44
N MET A 274 -1.73 1.88 9.62
CA MET A 274 -2.29 3.22 9.42
C MET A 274 -2.86 3.37 8.00
N LEU A 275 -2.08 3.06 6.97
CA LEU A 275 -2.54 3.22 5.58
C LEU A 275 -3.63 2.23 5.16
N PRO A 276 -3.54 0.92 5.45
CA PRO A 276 -4.66 0.01 5.18
C PRO A 276 -5.98 0.47 5.81
N THR A 277 -5.95 0.89 7.08
CA THR A 277 -7.15 1.38 7.78
C THR A 277 -7.64 2.70 7.19
N ALA A 278 -6.74 3.63 6.87
CA ALA A 278 -7.10 4.90 6.25
C ALA A 278 -7.75 4.71 4.87
N ARG A 279 -7.20 3.83 4.02
CA ARG A 279 -7.76 3.54 2.69
C ARG A 279 -9.10 2.85 2.78
N ALA A 280 -9.26 1.90 3.71
CA ALA A 280 -10.56 1.29 3.97
C ALA A 280 -11.58 2.33 4.46
N GLU A 281 -11.16 3.30 5.28
CA GLU A 281 -12.00 4.43 5.70
C GLU A 281 -12.38 5.35 4.53
N ASP A 282 -11.42 5.74 3.67
CA ASP A 282 -11.68 6.55 2.47
C ASP A 282 -12.73 5.88 1.59
N VAL A 283 -12.58 4.57 1.35
CA VAL A 283 -13.53 3.75 0.59
C VAL A 283 -14.91 3.76 1.24
N ARG A 284 -15.00 3.54 2.57
CA ARG A 284 -16.28 3.57 3.29
C ARG A 284 -16.96 4.93 3.25
N ARG A 285 -16.20 6.02 3.42
CA ARG A 285 -16.73 7.38 3.33
C ARG A 285 -17.26 7.66 1.93
N GLY A 286 -16.52 7.22 0.89
CA GLY A 286 -16.95 7.33 -0.51
C GLY A 286 -18.22 6.54 -0.83
N LEU A 287 -18.43 5.39 -0.17
CA LEU A 287 -19.67 4.61 -0.30
C LEU A 287 -20.88 5.33 0.31
N GLY A 288 -20.69 6.14 1.35
CA GLY A 288 -21.79 6.77 2.08
C GLY A 288 -22.71 5.77 2.80
N LEU A 289 -22.29 4.51 2.93
CA LEU A 289 -23.07 3.43 3.53
C LEU A 289 -22.66 3.22 4.99
N VAL A 290 -23.64 3.33 5.89
CA VAL A 290 -23.47 2.97 7.32
C VAL A 290 -23.63 1.47 7.52
N ARG A 291 -24.49 0.83 6.69
CA ARG A 291 -24.76 -0.60 6.73
C ARG A 291 -25.05 -1.13 5.33
N ALA A 292 -24.51 -2.30 5.00
CA ALA A 292 -24.96 -3.13 3.88
C ALA A 292 -25.81 -4.30 4.41
N ASP A 293 -26.75 -4.83 3.64
CA ASP A 293 -27.40 -6.09 3.99
C ASP A 293 -26.49 -7.26 3.61
N THR A 294 -26.09 -7.28 2.33
CA THR A 294 -25.27 -8.33 1.76
C THR A 294 -24.04 -7.72 1.09
N VAL A 295 -22.85 -8.23 1.42
CA VAL A 295 -21.59 -7.89 0.76
C VAL A 295 -21.15 -9.08 -0.08
N VAL A 296 -20.93 -8.86 -1.37
CA VAL A 296 -20.49 -9.88 -2.32
C VAL A 296 -19.07 -9.55 -2.78
N VAL A 297 -18.10 -10.41 -2.45
CA VAL A 297 -16.68 -10.23 -2.80
C VAL A 297 -16.32 -11.09 -4.01
N VAL A 298 -15.85 -10.44 -5.07
CA VAL A 298 -15.51 -11.04 -6.37
C VAL A 298 -14.15 -10.53 -6.89
N PRO A 299 -13.44 -11.26 -7.77
CA PRO A 299 -12.16 -10.80 -8.31
C PRO A 299 -12.32 -9.55 -9.22
N GLY A 300 -13.45 -9.44 -9.92
CA GLY A 300 -13.66 -8.42 -10.95
C GLY A 300 -13.25 -8.92 -12.34
N GLY A 301 -13.87 -8.39 -13.40
CA GLY A 301 -13.60 -8.80 -14.79
C GLY A 301 -14.33 -10.04 -15.29
N SER A 302 -14.91 -10.86 -14.40
CA SER A 302 -15.71 -12.03 -14.78
C SER A 302 -17.21 -11.72 -14.81
N ALA A 303 -17.93 -12.31 -15.78
CA ALA A 303 -19.39 -12.29 -15.78
C ALA A 303 -19.93 -13.10 -14.57
N ALA A 304 -21.11 -12.75 -14.07
CA ALA A 304 -21.77 -13.54 -13.05
C ALA A 304 -22.11 -14.92 -13.62
N GLY A 305 -21.64 -15.97 -12.96
CA GLY A 305 -22.10 -17.32 -13.25
C GLY A 305 -23.55 -17.54 -12.77
N PRO A 306 -24.25 -18.56 -13.29
CA PRO A 306 -25.61 -18.90 -12.88
C PRO A 306 -25.77 -19.11 -11.37
N GLY A 307 -24.79 -19.68 -10.68
CA GLY A 307 -24.79 -19.89 -9.23
C GLY A 307 -24.76 -18.56 -8.47
N LEU A 308 -23.84 -17.66 -8.83
CA LEU A 308 -23.74 -16.34 -8.21
C LEU A 308 -25.02 -15.52 -8.43
N SER A 309 -25.53 -15.50 -9.67
CA SER A 309 -26.78 -14.81 -10.01
C SER A 309 -27.97 -15.37 -9.23
N ALA A 310 -28.07 -16.71 -9.12
CA ALA A 310 -29.14 -17.35 -8.35
C ALA A 310 -29.02 -17.01 -6.86
N ALA A 311 -27.82 -17.08 -6.28
CA ALA A 311 -27.59 -16.76 -4.86
C ALA A 311 -28.03 -15.32 -4.55
N VAL A 312 -27.58 -14.35 -5.34
CA VAL A 312 -27.92 -12.94 -5.12
C VAL A 312 -29.41 -12.67 -5.34
N ALA A 313 -30.02 -13.28 -6.36
CA ALA A 313 -31.46 -13.19 -6.59
C ALA A 313 -32.28 -13.77 -5.42
N GLY A 314 -31.86 -14.92 -4.87
CA GLY A 314 -32.51 -15.56 -3.72
C GLY A 314 -32.44 -14.75 -2.43
N LEU A 315 -31.48 -13.82 -2.32
CA LEU A 315 -31.32 -12.93 -1.16
C LEU A 315 -32.14 -11.63 -1.28
N ARG A 316 -32.58 -11.23 -2.48
CA ARG A 316 -33.21 -9.93 -2.78
C ARG A 316 -34.59 -9.71 -2.13
N ASP A 317 -35.26 -10.78 -1.70
CA ASP A 317 -36.71 -10.78 -1.43
C ASP A 317 -37.12 -10.30 -0.01
N ARG A 318 -36.24 -9.61 0.74
CA ARG A 318 -36.44 -9.35 2.20
C ARG A 318 -36.34 -7.91 2.68
N GLY A 319 -37.06 -7.02 1.98
CA GLY A 319 -37.59 -5.80 2.60
C GLY A 319 -37.13 -4.47 1.99
N PRO A 320 -37.87 -3.38 2.24
CA PRO A 320 -37.53 -2.05 1.75
C PRO A 320 -36.26 -1.55 2.45
N GLY A 321 -35.09 -1.75 1.81
CA GLY A 321 -33.79 -1.27 2.31
C GLY A 321 -32.61 -2.25 2.25
N GLY A 322 -32.76 -3.45 1.68
CA GLY A 322 -31.65 -4.41 1.54
C GLY A 322 -30.59 -3.94 0.54
N THR A 323 -29.53 -3.28 1.01
CA THR A 323 -28.43 -2.83 0.16
C THR A 323 -27.46 -3.97 -0.15
N THR A 324 -27.27 -4.28 -1.43
CA THR A 324 -26.23 -5.20 -1.90
C THR A 324 -24.99 -4.40 -2.31
N LEU A 325 -23.86 -4.69 -1.66
CA LEU A 325 -22.56 -4.12 -1.99
C LEU A 325 -21.70 -5.17 -2.71
N VAL A 326 -21.29 -4.86 -3.94
CA VAL A 326 -20.40 -5.70 -4.74
C VAL A 326 -18.99 -5.14 -4.68
N VAL A 327 -18.10 -5.94 -4.13
CA VAL A 327 -16.72 -5.61 -3.83
C VAL A 327 -15.81 -6.35 -4.82
N THR A 328 -15.13 -5.63 -5.71
CA THR A 328 -14.16 -6.23 -6.63
C THR A 328 -12.74 -6.12 -6.09
N THR A 329 -11.96 -7.21 -6.12
CA THR A 329 -10.63 -7.26 -5.48
C THR A 329 -9.47 -7.00 -6.42
N ASP A 330 -9.58 -7.39 -7.69
CA ASP A 330 -8.47 -7.45 -8.67
C ASP A 330 -8.71 -6.58 -9.91
N GLY A 331 -9.92 -6.07 -10.13
CA GLY A 331 -10.20 -5.08 -11.17
C GLY A 331 -11.57 -4.40 -11.05
N PRO A 332 -11.82 -3.31 -11.80
CA PRO A 332 -13.03 -2.48 -11.65
C PRO A 332 -14.30 -3.09 -12.27
N ALA A 333 -14.16 -4.05 -13.17
CA ALA A 333 -15.28 -4.61 -13.91
C ALA A 333 -16.17 -5.46 -12.99
N ARG A 334 -17.45 -5.07 -12.88
CA ARG A 334 -18.43 -5.72 -12.01
C ARG A 334 -19.23 -6.78 -12.77
N PRO A 335 -19.52 -7.93 -12.16
CA PRO A 335 -20.47 -8.88 -12.73
C PRO A 335 -21.88 -8.28 -12.76
N ASP A 336 -22.63 -8.55 -13.83
CA ASP A 336 -24.07 -8.26 -13.87
C ASP A 336 -24.83 -9.30 -13.05
N LEU A 337 -25.34 -8.89 -11.89
CA LEU A 337 -26.06 -9.76 -10.96
C LEU A 337 -27.58 -9.73 -11.17
N GLY A 338 -28.09 -8.94 -12.14
CA GLY A 338 -29.53 -8.76 -12.35
C GLY A 338 -30.25 -8.04 -11.19
N VAL A 339 -29.49 -7.47 -10.26
CA VAL A 339 -29.99 -6.72 -9.09
C VAL A 339 -29.32 -5.36 -9.00
N GLU A 340 -30.02 -4.39 -8.42
CA GLU A 340 -29.42 -3.10 -8.09
C GLU A 340 -28.38 -3.30 -6.98
N ALA A 341 -27.13 -2.96 -7.27
CA ALA A 341 -26.03 -3.12 -6.33
C ALA A 341 -25.06 -1.95 -6.40
N THR A 342 -24.64 -1.47 -5.23
CA THR A 342 -23.54 -0.51 -5.12
C THR A 342 -22.24 -1.26 -5.39
N GLY A 343 -21.39 -0.70 -6.25
CA GLY A 343 -20.11 -1.31 -6.60
C GLY A 343 -18.94 -0.58 -5.96
N VAL A 344 -17.94 -1.32 -5.51
CA VAL A 344 -16.67 -0.75 -5.05
C VAL A 344 -15.50 -1.54 -5.59
N ASP A 345 -14.55 -0.82 -6.19
CA ASP A 345 -13.30 -1.38 -6.69
C ASP A 345 -12.18 -1.15 -5.67
N LEU A 346 -11.59 -2.25 -5.21
CA LEU A 346 -10.50 -2.24 -4.24
C LEU A 346 -9.13 -2.42 -4.88
N SER A 347 -9.06 -2.70 -6.19
CA SER A 347 -7.79 -2.83 -6.90
C SER A 347 -7.03 -1.51 -6.91
N VAL A 348 -7.72 -0.39 -7.13
CA VAL A 348 -7.12 0.95 -7.18
C VAL A 348 -6.68 1.45 -5.80
N PRO A 349 -7.53 1.50 -4.75
CA PRO A 349 -7.15 2.05 -3.45
C PRO A 349 -6.01 1.31 -2.75
N TRP A 350 -5.77 0.05 -3.10
CA TRP A 350 -4.73 -0.79 -2.53
C TRP A 350 -3.57 -1.09 -3.48
N THR A 351 -3.41 -0.28 -4.52
CA THR A 351 -2.24 -0.33 -5.40
C THR A 351 -0.95 -0.24 -4.58
N GLY A 352 -0.02 -1.18 -4.78
CA GLY A 352 1.24 -1.25 -4.04
C GLY A 352 1.17 -1.85 -2.63
N PHE A 353 -0.02 -2.27 -2.16
CA PHE A 353 -0.13 -2.99 -0.89
C PHE A 353 0.28 -4.45 -1.06
N THR A 354 1.05 -4.94 -0.08
CA THR A 354 1.24 -6.39 0.09
C THR A 354 -0.11 -7.07 0.27
N GLU A 355 -0.20 -8.33 -0.10
CA GLU A 355 -1.43 -9.11 0.05
C GLU A 355 -2.00 -9.11 1.48
N HIS A 356 -1.16 -9.23 2.51
CA HIS A 356 -1.60 -9.14 3.90
C HIS A 356 -2.26 -7.79 4.24
N ARG A 357 -1.80 -6.69 3.65
CA ARG A 357 -2.40 -5.35 3.81
C ARG A 357 -3.72 -5.22 3.06
N ARG A 358 -3.83 -5.78 1.85
CA ARG A 358 -5.11 -5.89 1.11
C ARG A 358 -6.14 -6.66 1.94
N LEU A 359 -5.72 -7.78 2.54
CA LEU A 359 -6.59 -8.63 3.38
C LEU A 359 -7.12 -7.88 4.60
N LEU A 360 -6.25 -7.16 5.31
CA LEU A 360 -6.67 -6.36 6.46
C LEU A 360 -7.53 -5.15 6.07
N GLY A 361 -7.25 -4.53 4.92
CA GLY A 361 -8.13 -3.50 4.35
C GLY A 361 -9.52 -4.04 4.03
N LEU A 362 -9.62 -5.25 3.47
CA LEU A 362 -10.89 -5.91 3.19
C LEU A 362 -11.65 -6.24 4.48
N LEU A 363 -10.95 -6.77 5.49
CA LEU A 363 -11.53 -7.02 6.82
C LEU A 363 -12.12 -5.75 7.43
N ASP A 364 -11.38 -4.62 7.37
CA ASP A 364 -11.82 -3.34 7.91
C ASP A 364 -13.02 -2.77 7.11
N LEU A 365 -13.03 -2.90 5.78
CA LEU A 365 -14.16 -2.53 4.94
C LEU A 365 -15.41 -3.32 5.31
N VAL A 366 -15.31 -4.65 5.32
CA VAL A 366 -16.43 -5.57 5.61
C VAL A 366 -16.99 -5.29 7.00
N ARG A 367 -16.16 -5.24 8.04
CA ARG A 367 -16.64 -4.95 9.41
C ARG A 367 -17.18 -3.53 9.54
N GLY A 368 -16.65 -2.58 8.78
CA GLY A 368 -17.09 -1.19 8.81
C GLY A 368 -18.47 -0.96 8.22
N VAL A 369 -18.87 -1.72 7.19
CA VAL A 369 -20.24 -1.68 6.62
C VAL A 369 -21.22 -2.65 7.29
N ARG A 370 -20.78 -3.37 8.34
CA ARG A 370 -21.62 -4.23 9.22
C ARG A 370 -22.68 -5.06 8.46
N PRO A 371 -22.27 -5.87 7.47
CA PRO A 371 -23.21 -6.64 6.68
C PRO A 371 -23.93 -7.66 7.56
N ARG A 372 -25.15 -8.01 7.18
CA ARG A 372 -25.80 -9.22 7.73
C ARG A 372 -25.15 -10.47 7.12
N ARG A 373 -24.71 -10.38 5.86
CA ARG A 373 -24.19 -11.51 5.07
C ARG A 373 -22.95 -11.13 4.29
N LEU A 374 -21.93 -11.99 4.32
CA LEU A 374 -20.75 -11.91 3.47
C LEU A 374 -20.72 -13.12 2.53
N VAL A 375 -20.77 -12.85 1.22
CA VAL A 375 -20.73 -13.86 0.16
C VAL A 375 -19.41 -13.73 -0.60
N VAL A 376 -18.59 -14.78 -0.65
CA VAL A 376 -17.34 -14.81 -1.43
C VAL A 376 -17.49 -15.65 -2.68
N SER A 377 -17.09 -15.12 -3.84
CA SER A 377 -17.16 -15.83 -5.12
C SER A 377 -15.92 -15.59 -5.95
N GLY A 378 -15.09 -16.62 -6.12
CA GLY A 378 -13.92 -16.59 -7.01
C GLY A 378 -12.79 -15.62 -6.62
N SER A 379 -12.90 -14.88 -5.51
CA SER A 379 -11.88 -13.94 -5.05
C SER A 379 -10.89 -14.65 -4.12
N GLU A 380 -9.62 -14.77 -4.51
CA GLU A 380 -8.57 -15.33 -3.65
C GLU A 380 -8.44 -14.54 -2.34
N LEU A 381 -8.53 -13.21 -2.42
CA LEU A 381 -8.49 -12.33 -1.25
C LEU A 381 -9.69 -12.57 -0.31
N GLY A 382 -10.87 -12.80 -0.88
CA GLY A 382 -12.07 -13.18 -0.14
C GLY A 382 -11.95 -14.54 0.55
N TRP A 383 -11.38 -15.54 -0.13
CA TRP A 383 -11.14 -16.85 0.48
C TRP A 383 -10.12 -16.80 1.61
N ARG A 384 -9.07 -16.00 1.45
CA ARG A 384 -8.10 -15.73 2.51
C ARG A 384 -8.73 -15.01 3.71
N LEU A 385 -9.71 -14.14 3.49
CA LEU A 385 -10.51 -13.52 4.55
C LEU A 385 -11.29 -14.56 5.34
N LEU A 386 -12.00 -15.45 4.67
CA LEU A 386 -12.75 -16.55 5.31
C LEU A 386 -11.81 -17.51 6.06
N SER A 387 -10.68 -17.86 5.46
CA SER A 387 -9.69 -18.77 6.06
C SER A 387 -9.03 -18.18 7.29
N SER A 388 -8.66 -16.89 7.24
CA SER A 388 -7.88 -16.23 8.31
C SER A 388 -8.75 -15.68 9.42
N TYR A 389 -9.95 -15.18 9.09
CA TYR A 389 -10.81 -14.42 10.00
C TYR A 389 -12.24 -14.98 10.12
N GLY A 390 -12.59 -16.05 9.40
CA GLY A 390 -13.95 -16.60 9.40
C GLY A 390 -14.47 -16.97 10.78
N THR A 391 -13.62 -17.50 11.68
CA THR A 391 -14.03 -17.85 13.05
C THR A 391 -14.49 -16.63 13.84
N THR A 392 -13.90 -15.45 13.58
CA THR A 392 -14.34 -14.20 14.22
C THR A 392 -15.55 -13.63 13.50
N LEU A 393 -15.55 -13.65 12.16
CA LEU A 393 -16.61 -13.04 11.36
C LEU A 393 -17.96 -13.77 11.49
N GLN A 394 -17.97 -15.10 11.66
CA GLN A 394 -19.21 -15.88 11.86
C GLN A 394 -19.99 -15.49 13.13
N HIS A 395 -19.36 -14.79 14.08
CA HIS A 395 -20.04 -14.25 15.26
C HIS A 395 -20.64 -12.85 15.03
N GLU A 396 -20.32 -12.21 13.91
CA GLU A 396 -20.75 -10.85 13.57
C GLU A 396 -21.70 -10.81 12.36
N MET A 397 -21.63 -11.81 11.48
CA MET A 397 -22.40 -11.90 10.23
C MET A 397 -22.50 -13.35 9.73
N SER A 398 -23.48 -13.62 8.89
CA SER A 398 -23.55 -14.89 8.15
C SER A 398 -22.47 -14.95 7.07
N LEU A 399 -21.81 -16.10 6.95
CA LEU A 399 -20.74 -16.34 5.99
C LEU A 399 -21.18 -17.30 4.91
N ALA A 400 -20.94 -16.98 3.65
CA ALA A 400 -21.33 -17.82 2.54
C ALA A 400 -20.33 -17.76 1.39
N ALA A 401 -20.39 -18.77 0.53
CA ALA A 401 -19.54 -18.84 -0.65
C ALA A 401 -20.31 -19.30 -1.88
N VAL A 402 -19.88 -18.81 -3.04
CA VAL A 402 -20.29 -19.32 -4.35
C VAL A 402 -19.08 -19.99 -5.02
N LEU A 403 -19.24 -21.26 -5.37
CA LEU A 403 -18.19 -22.09 -5.95
C LEU A 403 -18.33 -22.18 -7.47
N GLY A 404 -17.32 -21.62 -8.13
CA GLY A 404 -17.10 -21.65 -9.57
C GLY A 404 -16.81 -23.04 -10.13
N GLY A 405 -17.31 -23.33 -11.34
CA GLY A 405 -16.98 -24.52 -12.12
C GLY A 405 -15.90 -24.28 -13.19
N GLY A 406 -14.92 -23.41 -12.94
CA GLY A 406 -13.69 -23.38 -13.74
C GLY A 406 -12.88 -24.66 -13.51
N ASP A 407 -11.90 -24.94 -14.39
CA ASP A 407 -10.98 -26.10 -14.31
C ASP A 407 -10.68 -26.42 -12.84
N PRO A 408 -10.86 -27.68 -12.37
CA PRO A 408 -10.65 -28.07 -10.97
C PRO A 408 -9.18 -27.92 -10.54
N ASP A 409 -8.67 -26.70 -10.53
CA ASP A 409 -7.50 -26.32 -9.78
C ASP A 409 -7.80 -26.62 -8.32
N ALA A 410 -6.83 -27.26 -7.67
CA ALA A 410 -6.90 -27.68 -6.28
C ALA A 410 -7.30 -26.53 -5.33
N ALA A 411 -7.04 -25.27 -5.70
CA ALA A 411 -7.27 -24.09 -4.87
C ALA A 411 -8.74 -23.92 -4.42
N SER A 412 -9.72 -23.97 -5.33
CA SER A 412 -11.15 -23.77 -4.97
C SER A 412 -11.67 -24.86 -4.01
N PHE A 413 -11.15 -26.07 -4.14
CA PHE A 413 -11.50 -27.22 -3.31
C PHE A 413 -10.75 -27.22 -1.96
N GLU A 414 -9.48 -26.80 -1.94
CA GLU A 414 -8.71 -26.58 -0.72
C GLU A 414 -9.32 -25.44 0.12
N ASP A 415 -9.71 -24.35 -0.52
CA ASP A 415 -10.37 -23.21 0.12
C ASP A 415 -11.73 -23.61 0.70
N PHE A 416 -12.52 -24.38 -0.05
CA PHE A 416 -13.78 -24.95 0.45
C PHE A 416 -13.55 -25.84 1.68
N GLN A 417 -12.63 -26.81 1.60
CA GLN A 417 -12.36 -27.72 2.70
C GLN A 417 -11.84 -26.98 3.94
N GLY A 418 -10.99 -25.98 3.76
CA GLY A 418 -10.43 -25.19 4.85
C GLY A 418 -11.45 -24.32 5.58
N CYS A 419 -12.56 -23.96 4.92
CA CYS A 419 -13.51 -22.96 5.42
C CYS A 419 -14.94 -23.46 5.64
N PHE A 420 -15.34 -24.61 5.11
CA PHE A 420 -16.75 -25.05 5.08
C PHE A 420 -17.43 -25.08 6.46
N ASP A 421 -16.70 -25.44 7.52
CA ASP A 421 -17.24 -25.47 8.88
C ASP A 421 -17.69 -24.09 9.41
N ARG A 422 -17.21 -23.01 8.79
CA ARG A 422 -17.49 -21.61 9.17
C ARG A 422 -18.55 -20.95 8.29
N LEU A 423 -18.94 -21.58 7.18
CA LEU A 423 -19.93 -21.04 6.25
C LEU A 423 -21.33 -21.45 6.71
N ASP A 424 -22.35 -20.63 6.55
CA ASP A 424 -23.73 -21.05 6.80
C ASP A 424 -24.27 -21.84 5.60
N TRP A 425 -23.95 -21.40 4.39
CA TRP A 425 -24.37 -22.04 3.15
C TRP A 425 -23.36 -21.82 2.01
N VAL A 426 -23.44 -22.69 1.01
CA VAL A 426 -22.62 -22.66 -0.20
C VAL A 426 -23.51 -22.87 -1.41
N VAL A 427 -23.36 -22.03 -2.43
CA VAL A 427 -24.03 -22.21 -3.74
C VAL A 427 -22.99 -22.60 -4.78
N THR A 428 -23.28 -23.58 -5.62
CA THR A 428 -22.40 -23.97 -6.73
C THR A 428 -22.90 -23.38 -8.05
N GLU A 429 -21.99 -23.21 -9.01
CA GLU A 429 -22.36 -22.78 -10.37
C GLU A 429 -23.18 -23.81 -11.15
N SER A 430 -23.22 -25.07 -10.71
CA SER A 430 -24.07 -26.11 -11.30
C SER A 430 -24.51 -27.14 -10.26
N ASP A 431 -25.67 -27.77 -10.50
CA ASP A 431 -26.15 -28.88 -9.66
C ASP A 431 -25.19 -30.08 -9.70
N ALA A 432 -24.49 -30.28 -10.81
CA ALA A 432 -23.47 -31.32 -10.94
C ALA A 432 -22.29 -31.10 -9.99
N LEU A 433 -21.82 -29.85 -9.85
CA LEU A 433 -20.75 -29.51 -8.91
C LEU A 433 -21.19 -29.67 -7.45
N ARG A 434 -22.46 -29.36 -7.12
CA ARG A 434 -23.04 -29.63 -5.80
C ARG A 434 -22.97 -31.12 -5.47
N ASP A 435 -23.40 -31.96 -6.41
CA ASP A 435 -23.41 -33.41 -6.21
C ASP A 435 -22.00 -34.01 -6.14
N ASP A 436 -21.06 -33.50 -6.94
CA ASP A 436 -19.65 -33.87 -6.87
C ASP A 436 -19.02 -33.53 -5.50
N LEU A 437 -19.22 -32.31 -5.00
CA LEU A 437 -18.71 -31.91 -3.68
C LEU A 437 -19.28 -32.78 -2.56
N ALA A 438 -20.59 -33.07 -2.60
CA ALA A 438 -21.23 -33.92 -1.61
C ALA A 438 -20.67 -35.35 -1.62
N ALA A 439 -20.40 -35.90 -2.81
CA ALA A 439 -19.82 -37.23 -2.97
C ALA A 439 -18.33 -37.26 -2.57
N ARG A 440 -17.53 -36.29 -3.06
CA ARG A 440 -16.08 -36.21 -2.87
C ARG A 440 -15.68 -36.08 -1.40
N TYR A 441 -16.43 -35.28 -0.63
CA TYR A 441 -16.17 -35.05 0.79
C TYR A 441 -17.05 -35.89 1.72
N LEU A 442 -17.88 -36.79 1.17
CA LEU A 442 -18.81 -37.64 1.93
C LEU A 442 -19.64 -36.83 2.93
N LEU A 443 -20.21 -35.71 2.48
CA LEU A 443 -20.88 -34.76 3.36
C LEU A 443 -22.07 -35.42 4.07
N PRO A 444 -22.16 -35.35 5.41
CA PRO A 444 -23.33 -35.83 6.14
C PRO A 444 -24.57 -35.03 5.75
N ALA A 445 -25.77 -35.59 5.96
CA ALA A 445 -27.04 -34.97 5.51
C ALA A 445 -27.20 -33.50 5.95
N ALA A 446 -26.79 -33.17 7.18
CA ALA A 446 -26.83 -31.79 7.68
C ALA A 446 -25.87 -30.83 6.95
N ALA A 447 -24.68 -31.31 6.57
CA ALA A 447 -23.73 -30.53 5.77
C ALA A 447 -24.20 -30.42 4.31
N ARG A 448 -24.71 -31.51 3.74
CA ARG A 448 -25.25 -31.53 2.37
C ARG A 448 -26.42 -30.56 2.20
N ALA A 449 -27.27 -30.40 3.22
CA ALA A 449 -28.38 -29.46 3.20
C ALA A 449 -27.95 -27.98 3.09
N ARG A 450 -26.68 -27.67 3.37
CA ARG A 450 -26.08 -26.33 3.27
C ARG A 450 -25.40 -26.09 1.91
N VAL A 451 -25.23 -27.12 1.08
CA VAL A 451 -24.62 -27.02 -0.26
C VAL A 451 -25.73 -27.10 -1.31
N LEU A 452 -25.95 -26.00 -2.02
CA LEU A 452 -27.07 -25.80 -2.92
C LEU A 452 -26.58 -25.63 -4.36
N GLY A 453 -27.32 -26.20 -5.31
CA GLY A 453 -27.18 -25.88 -6.73
C GLY A 453 -28.19 -24.83 -7.18
N PRO A 454 -28.08 -24.33 -8.42
CA PRO A 454 -29.03 -23.33 -8.95
C PRO A 454 -30.49 -23.80 -8.88
N SER A 455 -30.76 -25.10 -9.04
CA SER A 455 -32.11 -25.67 -8.94
C SER A 455 -32.68 -25.58 -7.51
N ASP A 456 -31.86 -25.82 -6.49
CA ASP A 456 -32.27 -25.72 -5.08
C ASP A 456 -32.58 -24.28 -4.69
N VAL A 457 -31.79 -23.32 -5.19
CA VAL A 457 -32.02 -21.89 -4.97
C VAL A 457 -33.34 -21.46 -5.61
N ALA A 458 -33.61 -21.90 -6.85
CA ALA A 458 -34.88 -21.66 -7.52
C ALA A 458 -36.09 -22.30 -6.78
N ALA A 459 -35.86 -23.43 -6.10
CA ALA A 459 -36.86 -24.08 -5.25
C ALA A 459 -37.06 -23.39 -3.88
N GLY A 460 -36.30 -22.34 -3.56
CA GLY A 460 -36.40 -21.60 -2.30
C GLY A 460 -35.62 -22.22 -1.14
N CYS A 461 -34.72 -23.18 -1.38
CA CYS A 461 -33.93 -23.79 -0.30
C CYS A 461 -33.00 -22.78 0.39
N LEU A 462 -32.37 -21.88 -0.39
CA LEU A 462 -31.56 -20.79 0.16
C LEU A 462 -32.40 -19.86 1.03
N LYS A 463 -33.63 -19.56 0.58
CA LYS A 463 -34.59 -18.75 1.34
C LYS A 463 -34.82 -19.34 2.74
N ALA A 464 -35.08 -20.64 2.81
CA ALA A 464 -35.36 -21.34 4.06
C ALA A 464 -34.15 -21.46 5.00
N LEU A 465 -32.92 -21.59 4.47
CA LEU A 465 -31.71 -21.57 5.30
C LEU A 465 -31.52 -20.22 5.97
N VAL A 466 -31.65 -19.14 5.19
CA VAL A 466 -31.47 -17.77 5.66
C VAL A 466 -32.54 -17.36 6.68
N ASP A 467 -33.80 -17.80 6.54
CA ASP A 467 -34.84 -17.53 7.56
C ASP A 467 -34.50 -18.15 8.92
N ARG A 468 -33.90 -19.35 8.92
CA ARG A 468 -33.47 -20.03 10.16
C ARG A 468 -32.28 -19.36 10.84
N GLU A 469 -31.46 -18.64 10.07
CA GLU A 469 -30.39 -17.79 10.62
C GLU A 469 -31.00 -16.60 11.36
N GLU A 470 -31.98 -15.92 10.75
CA GLU A 470 -32.64 -14.75 11.35
C GLU A 470 -33.41 -15.10 12.64
N GLU A 471 -34.00 -16.30 12.73
CA GLU A 471 -34.66 -16.79 13.95
C GLU A 471 -33.69 -17.18 15.08
N ARG A 472 -32.40 -17.38 14.79
CA ARG A 472 -31.37 -17.69 15.81
C ARG A 472 -30.77 -16.44 16.45
N ASP A 473 -30.80 -15.32 15.75
CA ASP A 473 -30.19 -14.04 16.16
C ASP A 473 -31.19 -13.05 16.79
N GLY A 474 -32.49 -13.34 16.72
CA GLY A 474 -33.57 -12.60 17.40
C GLY A 474 -33.90 -13.17 18.77
#